data_AF-A0A2V5XHL0-F1
#
_entry.id   AF-A0A2V5XHL0-F1
#
_cell.length_a   1.000
_cell.length_b   1.000
_cell.length_c   1.000
_cell.angle_alpha   90.00
_cell.angle_beta   90.00
_cell.angle_gamma   90.00
#
_symmetry.space_group_name_H-M   'P 1'
#
loop_
_entity.id
_entity.type
_entity.pdbx_description
1 polymer ?
#
loop_
_entity_poly.entity_id
_entity_poly.type
_entity_poly.pdbx_seq_one_letter_code
_entity_poly.pdbx_strand_id
1 'polypeptide(L)'
;MIGNFDARVPSGPLDRKWTSHKDHSRLVSPNNRRKFEIIVVGSGLAGGSAVATLGELGYRVRCFCYQDSPRRAHSIAAQGGINAAKNYQNDGDSIYRLFYDTIKGGDFRSREANVYRLAEVSSNIIDQCVAQGVPFAREYGGLLANRSFGGAQVSRTFYARGQTGQQLLLGCYQALCRQIAAGTVQMFPQTEMLDVVIVDGHAKGIVTRNLRTGKIDNVAACFTQIHPTCIPHSGDYQSKLTLMSESLRNDGRVWVPKQKEDCNKAPNEIPEADRDYYLERKYPSYGNLAPRDISSRAAKEVCDEGRGVGPGGRGVYLDFADAIKRVGEQTIRERYGNLFEVYEKITGENAYHVPMRIYPAVHYTMGGLWVDYNLMSNIPGLFVIGEANFSDHGANRLGASALMQGLADGYFVLPYTLPNYLAGQMGKRPSTDHAEFKKADNDVRAKIDNLLKINGKRSLDSIHRELGTLLWDKCGMARNKNGLEEALRKIPELREKFWREVRVPGDGEDFNQSLERAGRVADFLEFAELMCLDALARNESCGAHFREQHQTPEGEALRDDENFADVFAWEFQGNPATAGPKLYREALHFETVHLAQRSYK
;
A
#
# COMPACT_ATOMS: atom_id res chain seq x y z
N MET A 1 -10.96 -23.95 -2.64
CA MET A 1 -9.73 -24.76 -2.78
C MET A 1 -8.59 -23.85 -3.16
N ILE A 2 -7.68 -23.55 -2.24
CA ILE A 2 -6.48 -22.75 -2.51
C ILE A 2 -5.30 -23.74 -2.62
N GLY A 3 -5.25 -24.45 -3.75
CA GLY A 3 -4.40 -25.64 -3.90
C GLY A 3 -3.39 -25.60 -5.05
N ASN A 4 -3.29 -24.50 -5.80
CA ASN A 4 -2.35 -24.36 -6.91
C ASN A 4 -1.75 -22.95 -6.95
N PHE A 5 -0.52 -22.82 -6.45
CA PHE A 5 0.24 -21.57 -6.36
C PHE A 5 1.02 -21.33 -7.67
N ASP A 6 0.28 -21.30 -8.77
CA ASP A 6 0.78 -21.00 -10.12
C ASP A 6 1.22 -19.53 -10.20
N ALA A 7 2.52 -19.29 -10.10
CA ALA A 7 3.11 -17.95 -10.13
C ALA A 7 2.94 -17.21 -11.48
N ARG A 8 2.54 -17.88 -12.56
CA ARG A 8 2.33 -17.30 -13.92
C ARG A 8 3.45 -16.42 -14.46
N VAL A 9 4.69 -16.72 -14.07
CA VAL A 9 5.88 -16.06 -14.60
C VAL A 9 5.98 -16.35 -16.12
N PRO A 10 6.10 -15.33 -16.99
CA PRO A 10 6.24 -15.54 -18.42
C PRO A 10 7.49 -16.37 -18.78
N SER A 11 7.37 -17.18 -19.82
CA SER A 11 8.50 -17.91 -20.41
C SER A 11 9.44 -16.96 -21.17
N GLY A 12 10.65 -17.47 -21.49
CA GLY A 12 11.68 -16.71 -22.20
C GLY A 12 12.57 -15.84 -21.28
N PRO A 13 13.54 -15.11 -21.87
CA PRO A 13 14.58 -14.37 -21.14
C PRO A 13 14.03 -13.33 -20.16
N LEU A 14 14.70 -13.17 -19.01
CA LEU A 14 14.27 -12.29 -17.92
C LEU A 14 14.03 -10.84 -18.38
N ASP A 15 14.91 -10.29 -19.23
CA ASP A 15 14.82 -8.95 -19.81
C ASP A 15 13.65 -8.77 -20.80
N ARG A 16 13.01 -9.87 -21.22
CA ARG A 16 11.88 -9.88 -22.15
C ARG A 16 10.56 -10.35 -21.54
N LYS A 17 10.56 -10.95 -20.34
CA LYS A 17 9.33 -11.48 -19.70
C LYS A 17 8.22 -10.43 -19.64
N TRP A 18 8.50 -9.21 -19.18
CA TRP A 18 7.47 -8.16 -19.06
C TRP A 18 7.03 -7.60 -20.42
N THR A 19 7.96 -7.38 -21.36
CA THR A 19 7.61 -6.91 -22.70
C THR A 19 6.77 -7.93 -23.47
N SER A 20 7.20 -9.19 -23.51
CA SER A 20 6.40 -10.30 -24.04
C SER A 20 5.02 -10.41 -23.35
N HIS A 21 4.95 -10.22 -22.03
CA HIS A 21 3.67 -10.24 -21.31
C HIS A 21 2.72 -9.11 -21.72
N LYS A 22 3.21 -7.88 -21.96
CA LYS A 22 2.40 -6.77 -22.49
C LYS A 22 1.89 -7.10 -23.89
N ASP A 23 2.77 -7.59 -24.76
CA ASP A 23 2.49 -7.85 -26.18
C ASP A 23 1.43 -8.97 -26.38
N HIS A 24 1.40 -9.97 -25.49
CA HIS A 24 0.48 -11.10 -25.55
C HIS A 24 -0.71 -11.00 -24.57
N SER A 25 -0.85 -9.90 -23.82
CA SER A 25 -1.95 -9.70 -22.87
C SER A 25 -3.27 -9.40 -23.58
N ARG A 26 -4.38 -10.00 -23.11
CA ARG A 26 -5.71 -9.69 -23.62
C ARG A 26 -6.13 -8.28 -23.20
N LEU A 27 -6.66 -7.50 -24.14
CA LEU A 27 -7.06 -6.12 -23.88
C LEU A 27 -8.58 -5.98 -23.82
N VAL A 28 -9.07 -5.11 -22.92
CA VAL A 28 -10.45 -4.61 -22.98
C VAL A 28 -10.47 -3.34 -23.82
N SER A 29 -11.16 -3.39 -24.97
CA SER A 29 -11.31 -2.24 -25.86
C SER A 29 -12.01 -1.06 -25.16
N PRO A 30 -11.63 0.22 -25.44
CA PRO A 30 -12.12 1.38 -24.70
C PRO A 30 -13.65 1.44 -24.54
N ASN A 31 -14.40 1.19 -25.63
CA ASN A 31 -15.87 1.18 -25.65
C ASN A 31 -16.51 0.17 -24.67
N ASN A 32 -15.77 -0.86 -24.25
CA ASN A 32 -16.18 -1.89 -23.30
C ASN A 32 -15.70 -1.64 -21.86
N ARG A 33 -14.70 -0.79 -21.62
CA ARG A 33 -14.16 -0.56 -20.26
C ARG A 33 -15.21 -0.03 -19.29
N ARG A 34 -16.05 0.89 -19.75
CA ARG A 34 -17.22 1.46 -19.03
C ARG A 34 -18.34 0.46 -18.67
N LYS A 35 -18.27 -0.79 -19.17
CA LYS A 35 -19.15 -1.92 -18.81
C LYS A 35 -18.61 -2.71 -17.62
N PHE A 36 -17.32 -2.60 -17.35
CA PHE A 36 -16.71 -3.12 -16.13
C PHE A 36 -16.72 -2.06 -15.03
N GLU A 37 -16.72 -2.55 -13.81
CA GLU A 37 -16.67 -1.73 -12.60
C GLU A 37 -15.74 -2.43 -11.61
N ILE A 38 -14.84 -1.66 -11.02
CA ILE A 38 -13.69 -2.15 -10.25
C ILE A 38 -13.79 -1.59 -8.84
N ILE A 39 -13.68 -2.47 -7.85
CA ILE A 39 -13.61 -2.10 -6.43
C ILE A 39 -12.13 -2.04 -6.05
N VAL A 40 -11.72 -0.95 -5.39
CA VAL A 40 -10.38 -0.80 -4.82
C VAL A 40 -10.53 -0.41 -3.35
N VAL A 41 -9.85 -1.14 -2.48
CA VAL A 41 -9.82 -0.87 -1.03
C VAL A 41 -8.43 -0.35 -0.67
N GLY A 42 -8.38 0.81 -0.03
CA GLY A 42 -7.16 1.55 0.24
C GLY A 42 -6.86 2.63 -0.80
N SER A 43 -6.22 3.71 -0.35
CA SER A 43 -5.96 4.93 -1.13
C SER A 43 -4.54 5.51 -0.93
N GLY A 44 -3.60 4.68 -0.44
CA GLY A 44 -2.17 4.98 -0.49
C GLY A 44 -1.62 4.98 -1.92
N LEU A 45 -0.31 5.08 -2.10
CA LEU A 45 0.29 5.22 -3.44
C LEU A 45 -0.20 4.16 -4.44
N ALA A 46 -0.31 2.89 -4.02
CA ALA A 46 -0.82 1.81 -4.87
C ALA A 46 -2.30 1.99 -5.23
N GLY A 47 -3.21 2.04 -4.24
CA GLY A 47 -4.64 2.22 -4.49
C GLY A 47 -4.97 3.53 -5.23
N GLY A 48 -4.32 4.64 -4.85
CA GLY A 48 -4.53 5.95 -5.47
C GLY A 48 -4.06 6.03 -6.92
N SER A 49 -2.88 5.46 -7.25
CA SER A 49 -2.40 5.39 -8.63
C SER A 49 -3.22 4.42 -9.48
N ALA A 50 -3.58 3.25 -8.94
CA ALA A 50 -4.48 2.30 -9.59
C ALA A 50 -5.84 2.92 -9.93
N VAL A 51 -6.50 3.57 -8.96
CA VAL A 51 -7.81 4.20 -9.14
C VAL A 51 -7.75 5.35 -10.14
N ALA A 52 -6.71 6.20 -10.07
CA ALA A 52 -6.49 7.25 -11.06
C ALA A 52 -6.32 6.66 -12.47
N THR A 53 -5.46 5.64 -12.64
CA THR A 53 -5.18 5.07 -13.97
C THR A 53 -6.36 4.31 -14.55
N LEU A 54 -7.07 3.52 -13.74
CA LEU A 54 -8.23 2.76 -14.18
C LEU A 54 -9.42 3.69 -14.52
N GLY A 55 -9.63 4.75 -13.73
CA GLY A 55 -10.61 5.79 -14.06
C GLY A 55 -10.27 6.51 -15.38
N GLU A 56 -9.00 6.84 -15.59
CA GLU A 56 -8.50 7.50 -16.81
C GLU A 56 -8.59 6.63 -18.06
N LEU A 57 -8.39 5.31 -17.90
CA LEU A 57 -8.62 4.32 -18.96
C LEU A 57 -10.10 4.18 -19.32
N GLY A 58 -11.03 4.74 -18.55
CA GLY A 58 -12.48 4.69 -18.79
C GLY A 58 -13.20 3.51 -18.14
N TYR A 59 -12.64 2.92 -17.09
CA TYR A 59 -13.36 2.01 -16.20
C TYR A 59 -14.21 2.80 -15.20
N ARG A 60 -15.29 2.19 -14.69
CA ARG A 60 -15.94 2.68 -13.47
C ARG A 60 -15.16 2.16 -12.27
N VAL A 61 -14.80 3.02 -11.32
CA VAL A 61 -14.01 2.61 -10.15
C VAL A 61 -14.66 3.10 -8.87
N ARG A 62 -14.76 2.20 -7.88
CA ARG A 62 -15.18 2.54 -6.51
C ARG A 62 -13.99 2.39 -5.57
N CYS A 63 -13.56 3.47 -4.94
CA CYS A 63 -12.43 3.48 -4.04
C CYS A 63 -12.88 3.71 -2.59
N PHE A 64 -12.58 2.75 -1.72
CA PHE A 64 -12.95 2.73 -0.31
C PHE A 64 -11.74 3.02 0.58
N CYS A 65 -11.89 3.87 1.58
CA CYS A 65 -10.85 4.08 2.58
C CYS A 65 -11.42 4.48 3.95
N TYR A 66 -10.82 3.97 5.03
CA TYR A 66 -11.27 4.27 6.39
C TYR A 66 -10.91 5.70 6.85
N GLN A 67 -9.99 6.36 6.15
CA GLN A 67 -9.61 7.75 6.42
C GLN A 67 -10.72 8.74 6.02
N ASP A 68 -10.74 9.91 6.67
CA ASP A 68 -11.56 11.08 6.30
C ASP A 68 -11.25 11.62 4.90
N SER A 69 -10.03 11.41 4.41
CA SER A 69 -9.56 11.84 3.11
C SER A 69 -8.48 10.88 2.61
N PRO A 70 -8.51 10.45 1.33
CA PRO A 70 -7.53 9.49 0.80
C PRO A 70 -6.08 9.96 0.91
N ARG A 71 -5.85 11.28 0.94
CA ARG A 71 -4.52 11.90 1.18
C ARG A 71 -3.90 11.57 2.55
N ARG A 72 -4.62 10.95 3.49
CA ARG A 72 -4.12 10.57 4.83
C ARG A 72 -3.60 9.12 4.91
N ALA A 73 -3.58 8.37 3.81
CA ALA A 73 -2.97 7.03 3.80
C ALA A 73 -1.48 7.07 4.21
N HIS A 74 -0.98 6.02 4.88
CA HIS A 74 0.33 6.04 5.55
C HIS A 74 1.52 6.39 4.63
N SER A 75 1.39 6.18 3.31
CA SER A 75 2.36 6.64 2.32
C SER A 75 2.74 8.12 2.49
N ILE A 76 1.85 8.98 3.02
CA ILE A 76 2.13 10.40 3.33
C ILE A 76 3.37 10.57 4.24
N ALA A 77 3.67 9.62 5.11
CA ALA A 77 4.73 9.72 6.11
C ALA A 77 6.13 9.39 5.58
N ALA A 78 6.26 8.90 4.33
CA ALA A 78 7.55 8.44 3.82
C ALA A 78 8.50 9.60 3.48
N GLN A 79 9.46 9.87 4.36
CA GLN A 79 10.52 10.84 4.12
C GLN A 79 11.60 10.28 3.16
N GLY A 80 11.72 8.95 3.10
CA GLY A 80 12.86 8.18 2.57
C GLY A 80 13.13 8.17 1.06
N GLY A 81 12.46 8.96 0.23
CA GLY A 81 12.68 8.92 -1.21
C GLY A 81 12.07 7.72 -1.93
N ILE A 82 12.21 7.71 -3.26
CA ILE A 82 11.84 6.62 -4.17
C ILE A 82 13.03 6.25 -5.05
N ASN A 83 13.30 4.96 -5.23
CA ASN A 83 14.34 4.48 -6.15
C ASN A 83 13.82 4.41 -7.59
N ALA A 84 14.70 4.65 -8.56
CA ALA A 84 14.49 4.20 -9.94
C ALA A 84 15.82 4.03 -10.69
N ALA A 85 15.84 3.19 -11.72
CA ALA A 85 16.98 2.95 -12.60
C ALA A 85 17.14 4.05 -13.66
N LYS A 86 16.99 5.33 -13.26
CA LYS A 86 17.00 6.49 -14.15
C LYS A 86 18.23 7.36 -13.94
N ASN A 87 19.25 7.04 -14.72
CA ASN A 87 20.61 7.56 -14.58
C ASN A 87 20.80 8.93 -15.27
N TYR A 88 20.46 10.03 -14.58
CA TYR A 88 20.69 11.39 -15.10
C TYR A 88 22.16 11.84 -14.95
N GLN A 89 22.86 11.35 -13.92
CA GLN A 89 24.23 11.73 -13.55
C GLN A 89 25.31 10.94 -14.30
N ASN A 90 24.92 9.94 -15.10
CA ASN A 90 25.80 8.97 -15.78
C ASN A 90 26.73 8.19 -14.83
N ASP A 91 26.26 7.84 -13.63
CA ASP A 91 27.05 7.15 -12.58
C ASP A 91 27.18 5.62 -12.77
N GLY A 92 26.85 5.13 -13.97
CA GLY A 92 26.85 3.72 -14.32
C GLY A 92 25.64 2.90 -13.82
N ASP A 93 24.61 3.51 -13.23
CA ASP A 93 23.35 2.81 -12.91
C ASP A 93 22.59 2.27 -14.14
N SER A 94 21.86 1.17 -13.94
CA SER A 94 21.05 0.47 -14.95
C SER A 94 19.93 -0.37 -14.31
N ILE A 95 18.96 -0.80 -15.13
CA ILE A 95 17.87 -1.71 -14.72
C ILE A 95 18.42 -2.97 -14.04
N TYR A 96 19.48 -3.57 -14.60
CA TYR A 96 20.12 -4.76 -14.04
C TYR A 96 20.74 -4.51 -12.66
N ARG A 97 21.36 -3.33 -12.42
CA ARG A 97 21.88 -2.98 -11.09
C ARG A 97 20.76 -2.82 -10.07
N LEU A 98 19.66 -2.16 -10.41
CA LEU A 98 18.52 -2.03 -9.51
C LEU A 98 17.87 -3.39 -9.19
N PHE A 99 17.74 -4.25 -10.19
CA PHE A 99 17.29 -5.63 -10.05
C PHE A 99 18.20 -6.42 -9.09
N TYR A 100 19.52 -6.44 -9.36
CA TYR A 100 20.51 -7.16 -8.54
C TYR A 100 20.58 -6.63 -7.10
N ASP A 101 20.65 -5.30 -6.93
CA ASP A 101 20.60 -4.63 -5.62
C ASP A 101 19.35 -5.07 -4.84
N THR A 102 18.19 -5.18 -5.51
CA THR A 102 16.92 -5.54 -4.87
C THR A 102 16.81 -7.03 -4.55
N ILE A 103 17.30 -7.94 -5.41
CA ILE A 103 17.39 -9.39 -5.12
C ILE A 103 18.33 -9.66 -3.95
N LYS A 104 19.53 -9.07 -3.96
CA LYS A 104 20.50 -9.17 -2.85
C LYS A 104 19.98 -8.49 -1.59
N GLY A 105 19.28 -7.36 -1.72
CA GLY A 105 18.64 -6.64 -0.62
C GLY A 105 17.54 -7.45 0.06
N GLY A 106 16.68 -8.10 -0.73
CA GLY A 106 15.65 -9.07 -0.31
C GLY A 106 16.17 -10.43 0.11
N ASP A 107 17.50 -10.57 0.25
CA ASP A 107 18.25 -11.74 0.69
C ASP A 107 17.84 -13.05 -0.02
N PHE A 108 17.61 -12.95 -1.33
CA PHE A 108 17.24 -14.09 -2.19
C PHE A 108 15.97 -14.85 -1.72
N ARG A 109 14.96 -14.10 -1.24
CA ARG A 109 13.59 -14.60 -0.99
C ARG A 109 12.51 -13.88 -1.82
N SER A 110 12.90 -13.28 -2.95
CA SER A 110 11.99 -12.63 -3.93
C SER A 110 12.02 -13.37 -5.27
N ARG A 111 10.93 -13.33 -6.05
CA ARG A 111 10.95 -13.86 -7.44
C ARG A 111 11.74 -12.94 -8.37
N GLU A 112 12.71 -13.49 -9.11
CA GLU A 112 13.52 -12.70 -10.07
C GLU A 112 12.65 -11.93 -11.08
N ALA A 113 11.61 -12.57 -11.63
CA ALA A 113 10.74 -11.96 -12.64
C ALA A 113 9.97 -10.73 -12.12
N ASN A 114 9.47 -10.77 -10.89
CA ASN A 114 8.73 -9.65 -10.28
C ASN A 114 9.68 -8.47 -10.04
N VAL A 115 10.84 -8.74 -9.43
CA VAL A 115 11.86 -7.72 -9.13
C VAL A 115 12.46 -7.10 -10.41
N TYR A 116 12.68 -7.89 -11.46
CA TYR A 116 13.18 -7.36 -12.74
C TYR A 116 12.16 -6.44 -13.40
N ARG A 117 10.88 -6.85 -13.45
CA ARG A 117 9.78 -5.99 -13.93
C ARG A 117 9.71 -4.68 -13.13
N LEU A 118 9.81 -4.77 -11.80
CA LEU A 118 9.80 -3.59 -10.93
C LEU A 118 10.98 -2.64 -11.26
N ALA A 119 12.17 -3.17 -11.51
CA ALA A 119 13.31 -2.40 -11.95
C ALA A 119 13.13 -1.77 -13.35
N GLU A 120 12.61 -2.52 -14.34
CA GLU A 120 12.30 -2.03 -15.70
C GLU A 120 11.27 -0.89 -15.67
N VAL A 121 10.20 -1.06 -14.88
CA VAL A 121 9.11 -0.10 -14.74
C VAL A 121 9.55 1.17 -13.99
N SER A 122 10.53 1.07 -13.08
CA SER A 122 10.88 2.14 -12.14
C SER A 122 11.15 3.51 -12.78
N SER A 123 11.81 3.55 -13.95
CA SER A 123 12.13 4.79 -14.65
C SER A 123 10.89 5.54 -15.14
N ASN A 124 9.83 4.82 -15.53
CA ASN A 124 8.56 5.42 -15.95
C ASN A 124 7.82 6.08 -14.77
N ILE A 125 8.03 5.60 -13.54
CA ILE A 125 7.45 6.19 -12.33
C ILE A 125 7.96 7.62 -12.13
N ILE A 126 9.26 7.83 -12.37
CA ILE A 126 9.87 9.17 -12.26
C ILE A 126 9.25 10.10 -13.29
N ASP A 127 9.09 9.67 -14.54
CA ASP A 127 8.48 10.49 -15.59
C ASP A 127 7.01 10.80 -15.31
N GLN A 128 6.22 9.81 -14.88
CA GLN A 128 4.82 10.01 -14.50
C GLN A 128 4.68 11.00 -13.33
N CYS A 129 5.56 10.91 -12.33
CA CYS A 129 5.57 11.84 -11.22
C CYS A 129 6.00 13.26 -11.69
N VAL A 130 7.02 13.40 -12.54
CA VAL A 130 7.40 14.70 -13.11
C VAL A 130 6.27 15.30 -13.95
N ALA A 131 5.57 14.49 -14.75
CA ALA A 131 4.41 14.92 -15.54
C ALA A 131 3.20 15.32 -14.66
N GLN A 132 3.05 14.70 -13.48
CA GLN A 132 2.15 15.14 -12.42
C GLN A 132 2.67 16.39 -11.66
N GLY A 133 3.77 17.02 -12.09
CA GLY A 133 4.31 18.20 -11.42
C GLY A 133 4.84 17.89 -10.03
N VAL A 134 5.51 16.75 -9.83
CA VAL A 134 6.11 16.37 -8.55
C VAL A 134 7.52 16.97 -8.37
N PRO A 135 7.76 17.81 -7.35
CA PRO A 135 9.20 17.43 -6.19
C PRO A 135 9.84 16.04 -6.13
N PHE A 136 10.61 15.73 -7.20
CA PHE A 136 12.04 15.39 -7.12
C PHE A 136 12.98 16.60 -7.28
N ALA A 137 14.17 16.56 -6.65
CA ALA A 137 15.10 17.70 -6.59
C ALA A 137 15.62 18.07 -7.96
N ARG A 138 16.24 19.24 -8.05
CA ARG A 138 17.03 19.61 -9.22
C ARG A 138 18.42 20.08 -8.84
N GLU A 139 19.36 19.74 -9.69
CA GLU A 139 20.70 20.32 -9.70
C GLU A 139 20.64 21.71 -10.33
N TYR A 140 21.72 22.49 -10.25
CA TYR A 140 21.76 23.83 -10.86
C TYR A 140 21.48 23.82 -12.37
N GLY A 141 21.90 22.75 -13.07
CA GLY A 141 21.59 22.52 -14.49
C GLY A 141 20.16 22.05 -14.79
N GLY A 142 19.26 22.02 -13.80
CA GLY A 142 17.83 21.70 -13.99
C GLY A 142 17.48 20.21 -14.13
N LEU A 143 18.47 19.32 -14.33
CA LEU A 143 18.29 17.87 -14.23
C LEU A 143 17.81 17.45 -12.83
N LEU A 144 17.16 16.29 -12.73
CA LEU A 144 16.74 15.78 -11.43
C LEU A 144 17.97 15.40 -10.60
N ALA A 145 18.07 15.95 -9.39
CA ALA A 145 19.13 15.56 -8.47
C ALA A 145 18.73 14.29 -7.73
N ASN A 146 19.64 13.33 -7.75
CA ASN A 146 19.58 12.16 -6.91
C ASN A 146 20.51 12.36 -5.70
N ARG A 147 20.43 11.43 -4.76
CA ARG A 147 21.63 10.93 -4.09
C ARG A 147 21.44 9.42 -3.91
N SER A 148 22.49 8.67 -3.62
CA SER A 148 22.34 7.30 -3.08
C SER A 148 21.32 7.39 -1.95
N PHE A 149 20.42 6.41 -1.74
CA PHE A 149 19.64 6.22 -0.49
C PHE A 149 20.28 5.06 0.45
N GLY A 150 21.48 4.86 2.37
CA GLY A 150 22.57 3.99 3.12
C GLY A 150 22.70 2.41 3.05
N GLY A 151 23.22 1.79 1.96
CA GLY A 151 23.03 0.38 1.52
C GLY A 151 23.11 0.08 -0.01
N ALA A 152 22.65 0.98 -0.91
CA ALA A 152 22.71 0.78 -2.39
C ALA A 152 24.00 1.33 -3.03
N GLN A 153 24.49 0.68 -4.12
CA GLN A 153 25.82 0.97 -4.69
C GLN A 153 25.94 2.35 -5.39
N VAL A 154 24.85 2.83 -6.00
CA VAL A 154 24.82 4.01 -6.90
C VAL A 154 23.77 5.03 -6.46
N SER A 155 23.81 6.24 -7.03
CA SER A 155 22.95 7.36 -6.62
C SER A 155 21.56 7.33 -7.25
N ARG A 156 20.76 6.34 -6.87
CA ARG A 156 19.49 5.98 -7.54
C ARG A 156 18.19 6.58 -6.97
N THR A 157 18.22 7.58 -6.07
CA THR A 157 17.05 7.90 -5.22
C THR A 157 16.65 9.38 -5.14
N PHE A 158 15.32 9.61 -5.13
CA PHE A 158 14.66 10.91 -5.17
C PHE A 158 13.70 11.15 -3.93
N TYR A 159 13.91 12.07 -2.95
CA TYR A 159 12.84 12.66 -2.04
C TYR A 159 12.15 13.91 -2.61
N ALA A 160 11.40 14.59 -1.74
CA ALA A 160 10.59 15.76 -2.00
C ALA A 160 10.64 16.72 -0.80
N ARG A 161 11.62 17.62 -0.79
CA ARG A 161 12.22 18.36 0.35
C ARG A 161 12.55 17.61 1.65
N GLY A 162 11.52 17.14 2.34
CA GLY A 162 11.60 16.40 3.60
C GLY A 162 10.63 15.21 3.65
N GLN A 163 9.88 15.00 2.56
CA GLN A 163 8.46 14.66 2.62
C GLN A 163 8.00 13.75 1.45
N THR A 164 8.89 13.00 0.78
CA THR A 164 8.61 12.26 -0.50
C THR A 164 7.21 11.70 -0.64
N GLY A 165 6.79 10.91 0.34
CA GLY A 165 5.54 10.19 0.30
C GLY A 165 4.34 11.10 0.40
N GLN A 166 4.41 12.19 1.18
CA GLN A 166 3.39 13.25 1.17
C GLN A 166 3.25 13.84 -0.23
N GLN A 167 4.39 14.09 -0.86
CA GLN A 167 4.48 14.80 -2.13
C GLN A 167 4.05 13.90 -3.32
N LEU A 168 4.55 12.66 -3.39
CA LEU A 168 4.07 11.61 -4.30
C LEU A 168 2.59 11.29 -4.10
N LEU A 169 2.11 11.18 -2.85
CA LEU A 169 0.70 10.89 -2.58
C LEU A 169 -0.20 12.05 -2.99
N LEU A 170 0.25 13.30 -2.86
CA LEU A 170 -0.46 14.45 -3.40
C LEU A 170 -0.48 14.46 -4.95
N GLY A 171 0.63 14.06 -5.59
CA GLY A 171 0.70 13.82 -7.04
C GLY A 171 -0.28 12.75 -7.55
N CYS A 172 -0.46 11.67 -6.79
CA CYS A 172 -1.49 10.66 -7.05
C CYS A 172 -2.91 11.17 -6.73
N TYR A 173 -3.08 11.88 -5.62
CA TYR A 173 -4.36 12.37 -5.13
C TYR A 173 -5.00 13.40 -6.06
N GLN A 174 -4.24 14.31 -6.68
CA GLN A 174 -4.78 15.20 -7.71
C GLN A 174 -5.25 14.44 -8.96
N ALA A 175 -4.54 13.38 -9.37
CA ALA A 175 -4.92 12.57 -10.52
C ALA A 175 -6.19 11.75 -10.22
N LEU A 176 -6.29 11.20 -9.01
CA LEU A 176 -7.52 10.62 -8.46
C LEU A 176 -8.67 11.64 -8.42
N CYS A 177 -8.44 12.86 -7.92
CA CYS A 177 -9.44 13.93 -7.92
C CYS A 177 -9.89 14.37 -9.32
N ARG A 178 -9.01 14.35 -10.32
CA ARG A 178 -9.39 14.56 -11.73
C ARG A 178 -10.39 13.50 -12.19
N GLN A 179 -10.18 12.23 -11.84
CA GLN A 179 -11.10 11.14 -12.20
C GLN A 179 -12.41 11.13 -11.38
N ILE A 180 -12.40 11.64 -10.15
CA ILE A 180 -13.63 11.93 -9.39
C ILE A 180 -14.43 13.02 -10.10
N ALA A 181 -13.79 14.12 -10.51
CA ALA A 181 -14.44 15.21 -11.24
C ALA A 181 -14.93 14.78 -12.64
N ALA A 182 -14.27 13.81 -13.27
CA ALA A 182 -14.71 13.19 -14.52
C ALA A 182 -15.84 12.14 -14.34
N GLY A 183 -16.21 11.79 -13.11
CA GLY A 183 -17.26 10.82 -12.81
C GLY A 183 -16.89 9.35 -13.09
N THR A 184 -15.63 9.05 -13.42
CA THR A 184 -15.12 7.68 -13.61
C THR A 184 -14.79 7.01 -12.27
N VAL A 185 -14.48 7.80 -11.24
CA VAL A 185 -14.18 7.34 -9.87
C VAL A 185 -15.24 7.82 -8.87
N GLN A 186 -15.79 6.90 -8.08
CA GLN A 186 -16.60 7.19 -6.91
C GLN A 186 -15.78 6.89 -5.63
N MET A 187 -15.65 7.89 -4.75
CA MET A 187 -14.96 7.73 -3.46
C MET A 187 -15.92 7.41 -2.32
N PHE A 188 -15.47 6.54 -1.42
CA PHE A 188 -16.14 6.18 -0.17
C PHE A 188 -15.14 6.35 0.99
N PRO A 189 -14.89 7.59 1.45
CA PRO A 189 -14.08 7.87 2.63
C PRO A 189 -14.84 7.51 3.91
N GLN A 190 -14.10 7.29 5.00
CA GLN A 190 -14.62 6.78 6.28
C GLN A 190 -15.44 5.50 6.12
N THR A 191 -15.05 4.64 5.18
CA THR A 191 -15.69 3.35 4.92
C THR A 191 -14.63 2.27 4.98
N GLU A 192 -14.78 1.32 5.89
CA GLU A 192 -13.89 0.16 6.00
C GLU A 192 -14.50 -1.08 5.36
N MET A 193 -13.62 -1.94 4.82
CA MET A 193 -13.99 -3.27 4.34
C MET A 193 -13.99 -4.23 5.54
N LEU A 194 -15.01 -5.09 5.60
CA LEU A 194 -15.18 -6.09 6.66
C LEU A 194 -15.05 -7.53 6.17
N ASP A 195 -15.38 -7.82 4.90
CA ASP A 195 -15.16 -9.14 4.28
C ASP A 195 -15.12 -9.08 2.73
N VAL A 196 -14.62 -10.14 2.08
CA VAL A 196 -14.67 -10.37 0.62
C VAL A 196 -15.85 -11.27 0.28
N VAL A 197 -16.70 -10.85 -0.67
CA VAL A 197 -17.76 -11.72 -1.18
C VAL A 197 -17.24 -12.55 -2.36
N ILE A 198 -17.20 -13.86 -2.16
CA ILE A 198 -16.77 -14.87 -3.13
C ILE A 198 -18.02 -15.55 -3.71
N VAL A 199 -18.12 -15.63 -5.04
CA VAL A 199 -19.16 -16.35 -5.80
C VAL A 199 -18.46 -17.17 -6.89
N ASP A 200 -18.85 -18.43 -7.07
CA ASP A 200 -18.19 -19.38 -7.98
C ASP A 200 -16.66 -19.52 -7.76
N GLY A 201 -16.18 -19.30 -6.53
CA GLY A 201 -14.76 -19.28 -6.19
C GLY A 201 -13.99 -18.03 -6.65
N HIS A 202 -14.66 -17.07 -7.31
CA HIS A 202 -14.13 -15.78 -7.70
C HIS A 202 -14.49 -14.70 -6.67
N ALA A 203 -13.61 -13.73 -6.44
CA ALA A 203 -14.00 -12.50 -5.74
C ALA A 203 -14.93 -11.66 -6.64
N LYS A 204 -16.10 -11.29 -6.14
CA LYS A 204 -17.14 -10.54 -6.89
C LYS A 204 -17.69 -9.30 -6.17
N GLY A 205 -17.35 -9.11 -4.89
CA GLY A 205 -17.72 -7.93 -4.11
C GLY A 205 -17.03 -7.89 -2.75
N ILE A 206 -17.41 -6.93 -1.92
CA ILE A 206 -16.97 -6.80 -0.53
C ILE A 206 -18.16 -6.41 0.36
N VAL A 207 -18.09 -6.76 1.64
CA VAL A 207 -18.93 -6.18 2.69
C VAL A 207 -18.19 -4.99 3.28
N THR A 208 -18.86 -3.85 3.43
CA THR A 208 -18.27 -2.63 3.99
C THR A 208 -19.11 -2.05 5.12
N ARG A 209 -18.51 -1.23 5.99
CA ARG A 209 -19.20 -0.39 6.97
C ARG A 209 -18.85 1.07 6.78
N ASN A 210 -19.87 1.93 6.69
CA ASN A 210 -19.70 3.37 6.85
C ASN A 210 -19.45 3.68 8.33
N LEU A 211 -18.25 4.16 8.65
CA LEU A 211 -17.85 4.45 10.03
C LEU A 211 -18.69 5.54 10.70
N ARG A 212 -19.32 6.46 9.93
CA ARG A 212 -20.12 7.55 10.51
C ARG A 212 -21.51 7.14 10.97
N THR A 213 -22.09 6.11 10.37
CA THR A 213 -23.53 5.83 10.45
C THR A 213 -23.84 4.36 10.70
N GLY A 214 -22.85 3.57 11.14
CA GLY A 214 -22.93 2.13 11.40
C GLY A 214 -23.14 1.22 10.18
N LYS A 215 -23.84 1.74 9.18
CA LYS A 215 -24.45 1.05 8.04
C LYS A 215 -23.47 0.13 7.34
N ILE A 216 -23.82 -1.15 7.39
CA ILE A 216 -23.21 -2.22 6.62
C ILE A 216 -23.82 -2.22 5.22
N ASP A 217 -22.97 -2.17 4.19
CA ASP A 217 -23.34 -2.15 2.77
C ASP A 217 -22.62 -3.24 1.99
N ASN A 218 -23.39 -3.95 1.16
CA ASN A 218 -22.91 -5.02 0.30
C ASN A 218 -22.52 -4.46 -1.06
N VAL A 219 -21.22 -4.26 -1.25
CA VAL A 219 -20.67 -3.68 -2.47
C VAL A 219 -20.28 -4.83 -3.41
N ALA A 220 -21.26 -5.33 -4.16
CA ALA A 220 -20.96 -5.67 -5.53
C ALA A 220 -20.65 -4.37 -6.30
N ALA A 221 -20.04 -4.51 -7.47
CA ALA A 221 -20.18 -3.49 -8.49
C ALA A 221 -21.68 -3.18 -8.73
N CYS A 222 -22.11 -1.91 -8.75
CA CYS A 222 -23.48 -1.54 -9.11
C CYS A 222 -23.58 -0.23 -9.91
N PHE A 223 -24.37 -0.27 -10.99
CA PHE A 223 -24.49 0.84 -11.94
C PHE A 223 -25.53 1.86 -11.47
N THR A 224 -25.12 3.13 -11.42
CA THR A 224 -25.98 4.27 -11.76
C THR A 224 -25.29 5.03 -12.89
N GLN A 225 -26.06 5.58 -13.83
CA GLN A 225 -25.55 6.48 -14.87
C GLN A 225 -26.59 7.56 -15.14
N ILE A 226 -26.18 8.82 -15.01
CA ILE A 226 -26.95 9.98 -15.47
C ILE A 226 -26.37 10.36 -16.84
N HIS A 227 -27.25 10.66 -17.79
CA HIS A 227 -26.86 11.12 -19.13
C HIS A 227 -26.83 12.67 -19.16
N PRO A 228 -25.75 13.31 -19.61
CA PRO A 228 -25.59 14.77 -19.49
C PRO A 228 -26.45 15.56 -20.49
N THR A 229 -26.92 14.93 -21.58
CA THR A 229 -27.72 15.58 -22.62
C THR A 229 -29.09 14.91 -22.76
N CYS A 230 -30.05 15.40 -21.99
CA CYS A 230 -31.47 15.05 -22.07
C CYS A 230 -32.30 16.32 -22.22
N ILE A 231 -33.42 16.25 -22.93
CA ILE A 231 -34.38 17.37 -23.00
C ILE A 231 -35.03 17.54 -21.62
N PRO A 232 -35.22 18.78 -21.09
CA PRO A 232 -35.94 19.03 -19.86
C PRO A 232 -37.38 18.49 -19.85
N HIS A 233 -37.93 18.29 -18.65
CA HIS A 233 -39.24 17.69 -18.43
C HIS A 233 -40.38 18.60 -18.93
N SER A 234 -41.23 18.12 -19.83
CA SER A 234 -42.38 18.86 -20.38
C SER A 234 -43.70 18.41 -19.77
N GLY A 235 -43.95 18.80 -18.52
CA GLY A 235 -45.19 18.49 -17.78
C GLY A 235 -45.21 17.10 -17.13
N ASP A 236 -46.18 16.90 -16.24
CA ASP A 236 -46.12 15.88 -15.18
C ASP A 236 -46.37 14.42 -15.64
N TYR A 237 -46.69 14.23 -16.91
CA TYR A 237 -46.99 12.93 -17.53
C TYR A 237 -45.76 12.25 -18.18
N GLN A 238 -44.61 12.94 -18.24
CA GLN A 238 -43.42 12.45 -18.95
C GLN A 238 -42.51 11.57 -18.07
N SER A 239 -42.86 10.28 -17.89
CA SER A 239 -42.09 9.33 -17.06
C SER A 239 -40.66 9.01 -17.54
N LYS A 240 -40.21 9.55 -18.68
CA LYS A 240 -38.86 9.38 -19.22
C LYS A 240 -38.46 10.57 -20.10
N LEU A 241 -37.32 11.20 -19.79
CA LEU A 241 -36.76 12.27 -20.61
C LEU A 241 -36.21 11.73 -21.95
N THR A 242 -36.38 12.53 -23.01
CA THR A 242 -35.87 12.21 -24.34
C THR A 242 -34.37 12.49 -24.43
N LEU A 243 -33.60 11.50 -24.89
CA LEU A 243 -32.14 11.57 -25.02
C LEU A 243 -31.73 12.36 -26.27
N MET A 244 -30.71 13.21 -26.13
CA MET A 244 -30.05 13.91 -27.25
C MET A 244 -28.59 13.43 -27.39
N SER A 245 -28.12 13.27 -28.62
CA SER A 245 -26.82 12.65 -28.92
C SER A 245 -25.64 13.33 -28.20
N GLU A 246 -24.75 12.51 -27.63
CA GLU A 246 -23.55 12.97 -26.93
C GLU A 246 -22.59 13.77 -27.83
N SER A 247 -22.64 13.51 -29.15
CA SER A 247 -21.79 14.14 -30.18
C SER A 247 -21.95 15.66 -30.32
N LEU A 248 -23.06 16.24 -29.82
CA LEU A 248 -23.35 17.68 -29.88
C LEU A 248 -22.36 18.54 -29.08
N ARG A 249 -21.48 17.93 -28.28
CA ARG A 249 -20.46 18.62 -27.48
C ARG A 249 -19.10 18.75 -28.17
N ASN A 250 -18.89 18.12 -29.33
CA ASN A 250 -17.60 18.19 -30.03
C ASN A 250 -17.32 19.61 -30.56
N ASP A 251 -18.36 20.30 -31.03
CA ASP A 251 -18.30 21.64 -31.62
C ASP A 251 -18.88 22.72 -30.69
N GLY A 252 -19.28 22.35 -29.46
CA GLY A 252 -20.01 23.19 -28.51
C GLY A 252 -19.19 23.62 -27.30
N ARG A 253 -18.85 24.91 -27.22
CA ARG A 253 -18.20 25.50 -26.03
C ARG A 253 -19.18 25.62 -24.87
N VAL A 254 -18.92 24.93 -23.76
CA VAL A 254 -19.72 25.02 -22.52
C VAL A 254 -19.35 26.29 -21.75
N TRP A 255 -20.36 27.07 -21.33
CA TRP A 255 -20.20 28.28 -20.54
C TRP A 255 -21.33 28.44 -19.52
N VAL A 256 -21.08 29.29 -18.52
CA VAL A 256 -22.10 29.87 -17.64
C VAL A 256 -22.02 31.39 -17.70
N PRO A 257 -23.12 32.13 -17.48
CA PRO A 257 -23.06 33.56 -17.22
C PRO A 257 -22.14 33.88 -16.03
N LYS A 258 -21.32 34.93 -16.15
CA LYS A 258 -20.44 35.41 -15.06
C LYS A 258 -21.23 36.11 -13.95
N GLN A 259 -22.40 36.65 -14.28
CA GLN A 259 -23.33 37.30 -13.35
C GLN A 259 -24.59 36.44 -13.18
N LYS A 260 -25.22 36.51 -12.01
CA LYS A 260 -26.34 35.62 -11.64
C LYS A 260 -27.67 36.10 -12.21
N GLU A 261 -27.75 37.39 -12.47
CA GLU A 261 -28.94 38.13 -12.89
C GLU A 261 -29.32 37.82 -14.35
N ASP A 262 -28.35 37.41 -15.15
CA ASP A 262 -28.52 37.05 -16.57
C ASP A 262 -29.14 35.66 -16.78
N CYS A 263 -29.20 34.82 -15.74
CA CYS A 263 -29.71 33.44 -15.82
C CYS A 263 -31.18 33.31 -16.29
N ASN A 264 -31.95 34.39 -16.24
CA ASN A 264 -33.36 34.44 -16.69
C ASN A 264 -33.55 35.11 -18.06
N LYS A 265 -32.49 35.63 -18.68
CA LYS A 265 -32.54 36.22 -20.04
C LYS A 265 -32.56 35.13 -21.11
N ALA A 266 -32.97 35.46 -22.33
CA ALA A 266 -32.73 34.56 -23.44
C ALA A 266 -31.20 34.44 -23.67
N PRO A 267 -30.64 33.24 -23.95
CA PRO A 267 -29.18 33.07 -24.11
C PRO A 267 -28.55 33.95 -25.21
N ASN A 268 -29.37 34.43 -26.14
CA ASN A 268 -29.03 35.35 -27.22
C ASN A 268 -28.71 36.78 -26.71
N GLU A 269 -29.18 37.14 -25.52
CA GLU A 269 -29.08 38.47 -24.90
C GLU A 269 -27.88 38.59 -23.95
N ILE A 270 -27.11 37.50 -23.76
CA ILE A 270 -25.97 37.43 -22.84
C ILE A 270 -24.67 37.52 -23.64
N PRO A 271 -23.86 38.60 -23.53
CA PRO A 271 -22.63 38.79 -24.32
C PRO A 271 -21.59 37.68 -24.10
N GLU A 272 -20.69 37.47 -25.07
CA GLU A 272 -19.60 36.48 -24.91
C GLU A 272 -18.55 36.89 -23.86
N ALA A 273 -18.37 38.19 -23.62
CA ALA A 273 -17.51 38.69 -22.55
C ALA A 273 -17.97 38.21 -21.16
N ASP A 274 -19.26 37.94 -20.98
CA ASP A 274 -19.89 37.56 -19.71
C ASP A 274 -20.01 36.04 -19.55
N ARG A 275 -19.15 35.26 -20.21
CA ARG A 275 -19.16 33.78 -20.22
C ARG A 275 -17.91 33.21 -19.57
N ASP A 276 -18.06 32.36 -18.55
CA ASP A 276 -16.91 31.74 -17.85
C ASP A 276 -16.53 30.37 -18.44
N TYR A 277 -15.21 30.17 -18.59
CA TYR A 277 -14.55 28.99 -19.16
C TYR A 277 -13.52 28.46 -18.14
N TYR A 278 -14.05 28.02 -17.00
CA TYR A 278 -13.40 28.01 -15.69
C TYR A 278 -12.24 27.00 -15.46
N LEU A 279 -11.92 26.12 -16.42
CA LEU A 279 -11.05 24.96 -16.21
C LEU A 279 -9.53 25.24 -16.35
N GLU A 280 -9.15 26.27 -17.10
CA GLU A 280 -7.81 26.40 -17.69
C GLU A 280 -6.71 27.00 -16.75
N ARG A 281 -6.84 26.85 -15.41
CA ARG A 281 -6.28 27.84 -14.46
C ARG A 281 -5.45 27.34 -13.23
N LYS A 282 -4.90 26.09 -13.15
CA LYS A 282 -4.31 25.55 -11.87
C LYS A 282 -3.06 24.57 -11.91
N TYR A 283 -1.82 25.11 -11.75
CA TYR A 283 -0.65 24.73 -10.86
C TYR A 283 0.33 23.47 -11.00
N PRO A 284 1.72 23.62 -10.88
CA PRO A 284 2.78 22.50 -10.82
C PRO A 284 4.24 22.64 -10.10
N SER A 285 4.97 21.55 -9.64
CA SER A 285 6.51 21.23 -9.56
C SER A 285 7.53 21.34 -8.30
N TYR A 286 8.47 20.31 -7.99
CA TYR A 286 8.92 19.66 -6.56
C TYR A 286 10.69 19.68 -6.40
N GLY A 287 11.74 18.98 -5.63
CA GLY A 287 12.13 17.81 -4.58
C GLY A 287 13.64 17.41 -3.89
N ASN A 288 14.24 16.12 -3.61
CA ASN A 288 15.66 15.55 -3.00
C ASN A 288 16.26 13.94 -2.97
N LEU A 289 16.87 12.91 -2.13
CA LEU A 289 17.27 12.26 -0.69
C LEU A 289 18.31 10.97 -0.48
N ALA A 290 18.80 10.47 0.76
CA ALA A 290 19.84 9.34 1.06
C ALA A 290 19.69 8.03 2.07
N PRO A 291 20.31 6.74 1.96
CA PRO A 291 19.27 4.91 2.46
C PRO A 291 19.09 4.64 3.98
N ARG A 292 18.84 3.37 4.42
CA ARG A 292 18.30 3.12 5.79
C ARG A 292 18.44 1.77 6.57
N ASP A 293 18.94 0.61 6.09
CA ASP A 293 18.62 -0.69 6.77
C ASP A 293 19.52 -1.13 7.97
N ILE A 294 20.79 -1.52 7.76
CA ILE A 294 21.70 -2.21 8.73
C ILE A 294 21.70 -1.58 10.14
N SER A 295 21.71 -0.24 10.21
CA SER A 295 21.82 0.57 11.44
C SER A 295 20.78 0.25 12.53
N SER A 296 19.72 -0.47 12.18
CA SER A 296 18.67 -0.86 13.12
C SER A 296 19.08 -2.00 14.07
N ARG A 297 19.91 -2.97 13.66
CA ARG A 297 20.24 -4.13 14.53
C ARG A 297 21.15 -3.74 15.70
N ALA A 298 22.31 -3.16 15.38
CA ALA A 298 23.30 -2.70 16.37
C ALA A 298 22.73 -1.73 17.42
N ALA A 299 21.72 -0.92 17.07
CA ALA A 299 21.07 -0.02 18.02
C ALA A 299 20.17 -0.75 19.06
N LYS A 300 19.71 -1.98 18.80
CA LYS A 300 18.98 -2.79 19.78
C LYS A 300 19.94 -3.54 20.69
N GLU A 301 20.96 -4.21 20.13
CA GLU A 301 21.95 -5.01 20.87
C GLU A 301 22.58 -4.22 22.03
N VAL A 302 23.06 -3.00 21.74
CA VAL A 302 23.62 -2.06 22.74
C VAL A 302 22.60 -1.71 23.85
N CYS A 303 21.31 -1.68 23.55
CA CYS A 303 20.26 -1.42 24.56
C CYS A 303 19.92 -2.68 25.38
N ASP A 304 19.91 -3.86 24.76
CA ASP A 304 19.68 -5.14 25.44
C ASP A 304 20.80 -5.45 26.45
N GLU A 305 22.04 -5.07 26.13
CA GLU A 305 23.19 -5.09 27.05
C GLU A 305 23.10 -4.07 28.21
N GLY A 306 22.03 -3.27 28.29
CA GLY A 306 21.86 -2.23 29.31
C GLY A 306 22.66 -0.94 29.06
N ARG A 307 23.27 -0.77 27.88
CA ARG A 307 24.03 0.44 27.49
C ARG A 307 23.16 1.49 26.75
N GLY A 308 21.85 1.29 26.68
CA GLY A 308 20.90 2.19 26.02
C GLY A 308 20.56 3.44 26.83
N VAL A 309 20.27 4.55 26.13
CA VAL A 309 20.09 5.89 26.72
C VAL A 309 18.63 6.34 26.81
N GLY A 310 18.36 7.26 27.73
CA GLY A 310 17.04 7.86 27.94
C GLY A 310 16.09 7.03 28.81
N PRO A 311 14.85 7.51 29.03
CA PRO A 311 13.88 6.84 29.90
C PRO A 311 13.61 5.40 29.45
N GLY A 312 13.87 4.43 30.33
CA GLY A 312 13.68 3.01 30.05
C GLY A 312 14.80 2.33 29.25
N GLY A 313 15.93 3.01 28.98
CA GLY A 313 17.14 2.37 28.44
C GLY A 313 17.02 1.84 26.99
N ARG A 314 16.05 2.33 26.22
CA ARG A 314 15.77 1.90 24.83
C ARG A 314 16.02 3.05 23.86
N GLY A 315 17.30 3.32 23.61
CA GLY A 315 17.74 4.40 22.71
C GLY A 315 19.25 4.47 22.52
N VAL A 316 19.68 5.06 21.41
CA VAL A 316 21.06 5.46 21.11
C VAL A 316 21.08 6.90 20.61
N TYR A 317 22.24 7.56 20.67
CA TYR A 317 22.42 8.92 20.17
C TYR A 317 22.79 8.96 18.67
N LEU A 318 22.16 9.86 17.94
CA LEU A 318 22.49 10.26 16.57
C LEU A 318 22.99 11.71 16.61
N ASP A 319 24.31 11.88 16.53
CA ASP A 319 24.95 13.19 16.57
C ASP A 319 25.11 13.78 15.16
N PHE A 320 24.91 15.09 15.05
CA PHE A 320 25.13 15.89 13.85
C PHE A 320 26.28 16.89 13.99
N ALA A 321 26.94 17.01 15.15
CA ALA A 321 27.97 18.01 15.43
C ALA A 321 29.07 18.07 14.35
N ASP A 322 29.61 16.92 13.93
CA ASP A 322 30.66 16.89 12.88
C ASP A 322 30.13 17.18 11.48
N ALA A 323 28.85 16.90 11.20
CA ALA A 323 28.21 17.33 9.96
C ALA A 323 28.01 18.86 9.96
N ILE A 324 27.58 19.43 11.09
CA ILE A 324 27.41 20.87 11.30
C ILE A 324 28.76 21.60 11.19
N LYS A 325 29.83 21.10 11.82
CA LYS A 325 31.20 21.63 11.67
C LYS A 325 31.67 21.62 10.21
N ARG A 326 31.36 20.55 9.45
CA ARG A 326 31.86 20.34 8.09
C ARG A 326 31.13 21.13 7.01
N VAL A 327 29.81 21.34 7.12
CA VAL A 327 29.02 22.03 6.08
C VAL A 327 28.25 23.27 6.56
N GLY A 328 28.35 23.62 7.84
CA GLY A 328 27.62 24.72 8.47
C GLY A 328 26.19 24.33 8.86
N GLU A 329 25.70 24.90 9.96
CA GLU A 329 24.35 24.63 10.48
C GLU A 329 23.26 25.00 9.45
N GLN A 330 23.42 26.12 8.75
CA GLN A 330 22.50 26.58 7.70
C GLN A 330 22.28 25.51 6.60
N THR A 331 23.34 24.84 6.15
CA THR A 331 23.26 23.77 5.15
C THR A 331 22.56 22.52 5.69
N ILE A 332 22.70 22.23 6.99
CA ILE A 332 21.94 21.16 7.65
C ILE A 332 20.46 21.55 7.77
N ARG A 333 20.17 22.80 8.13
CA ARG A 333 18.83 23.40 8.26
C ARG A 333 18.07 23.42 6.92
N GLU A 334 18.74 23.71 5.81
CA GLU A 334 18.17 23.66 4.46
C GLU A 334 17.85 22.23 3.96
N ARG A 335 18.64 21.24 4.40
CA ARG A 335 18.49 19.83 3.99
C ARG A 335 17.51 19.04 4.88
N TYR A 336 17.49 19.35 6.17
CA TYR A 336 16.86 18.53 7.21
C TYR A 336 16.08 19.32 8.26
N GLY A 337 15.96 20.64 8.14
CA GLY A 337 15.43 21.49 9.21
C GLY A 337 14.01 21.13 9.65
N ASN A 338 13.18 20.62 8.74
CA ASN A 338 11.85 20.11 9.06
C ASN A 338 11.86 18.85 9.95
N LEU A 339 12.96 18.08 9.95
CA LEU A 339 13.14 16.91 10.82
C LEU A 339 13.65 17.34 12.20
N PHE A 340 14.54 18.34 12.24
CA PHE A 340 15.05 18.92 13.49
C PHE A 340 13.93 19.65 14.25
N GLU A 341 13.10 20.43 13.54
CA GLU A 341 11.92 21.10 14.10
C GLU A 341 10.88 20.09 14.65
N VAL A 342 10.70 18.95 13.97
CA VAL A 342 9.82 17.86 14.45
C VAL A 342 10.41 17.18 15.68
N TYR A 343 11.73 16.95 15.73
CA TYR A 343 12.40 16.39 16.91
C TYR A 343 12.26 17.33 18.13
N GLU A 344 12.57 18.62 17.94
CA GLU A 344 12.48 19.67 18.97
C GLU A 344 11.04 19.81 19.51
N LYS A 345 10.02 19.78 18.65
CA LYS A 345 8.61 19.82 19.04
C LYS A 345 8.10 18.57 19.76
N ILE A 346 8.76 17.43 19.62
CA ILE A 346 8.39 16.17 20.29
C ILE A 346 9.13 15.99 21.61
N THR A 347 10.39 16.46 21.70
CA THR A 347 11.30 16.15 22.81
C THR A 347 11.64 17.33 23.71
N GLY A 348 11.47 18.56 23.23
CA GLY A 348 12.00 19.78 23.86
C GLY A 348 13.51 19.98 23.64
N GLU A 349 14.18 19.12 22.86
CA GLU A 349 15.63 19.14 22.65
C GLU A 349 16.00 19.68 21.26
N ASN A 350 16.83 20.72 21.22
CA ASN A 350 17.34 21.28 19.97
C ASN A 350 18.48 20.43 19.40
N ALA A 351 18.18 19.69 18.33
CA ALA A 351 19.10 18.75 17.69
C ALA A 351 20.30 19.38 16.95
N TYR A 352 20.38 20.71 16.84
CA TYR A 352 21.61 21.40 16.39
C TYR A 352 22.64 21.57 17.52
N HIS A 353 22.26 21.31 18.77
CA HIS A 353 23.08 21.54 19.97
C HIS A 353 23.24 20.29 20.85
N VAL A 354 22.31 19.33 20.79
CA VAL A 354 22.42 18.02 21.45
C VAL A 354 22.13 16.87 20.45
N PRO A 355 22.76 15.68 20.60
CA PRO A 355 22.46 14.54 19.74
C PRO A 355 21.00 14.07 19.85
N MET A 356 20.39 13.68 18.74
CA MET A 356 19.03 13.13 18.73
C MET A 356 19.01 11.75 19.40
N ARG A 357 17.98 11.44 20.19
CA ARG A 357 17.72 10.09 20.70
C ARG A 357 16.89 9.30 19.70
N ILE A 358 17.41 8.15 19.24
CA ILE A 358 16.75 7.27 18.26
C ILE A 358 16.74 5.81 18.76
N TYR A 359 15.79 5.01 18.27
CA TYR A 359 15.70 3.58 18.57
C TYR A 359 15.03 2.83 17.40
N PRO A 360 15.33 1.53 17.17
CA PRO A 360 14.66 0.74 16.13
C PRO A 360 13.15 0.61 16.35
N ALA A 361 12.40 0.53 15.25
CA ALA A 361 10.95 0.35 15.27
C ALA A 361 10.49 -0.48 14.07
N VAL A 362 9.36 -1.17 14.21
CA VAL A 362 8.66 -1.81 13.09
C VAL A 362 8.25 -0.74 12.08
N HIS A 363 8.59 -0.91 10.80
CA HIS A 363 8.53 0.15 9.79
C HIS A 363 7.92 -0.27 8.45
N TYR A 364 8.05 -1.54 8.04
CA TYR A 364 7.55 -2.04 6.77
C TYR A 364 7.25 -3.54 6.86
N THR A 365 6.24 -4.00 6.14
CA THR A 365 5.86 -5.42 6.05
C THR A 365 6.31 -5.99 4.71
N MET A 366 7.31 -6.89 4.70
CA MET A 366 7.74 -7.55 3.45
C MET A 366 6.82 -8.71 3.04
N GLY A 367 6.17 -9.36 4.01
CA GLY A 367 5.12 -10.33 3.74
C GLY A 367 3.79 -9.64 3.41
N GLY A 368 2.85 -10.39 2.84
CA GLY A 368 1.53 -9.91 2.47
C GLY A 368 0.70 -11.05 1.90
N LEU A 369 -0.42 -10.73 1.26
CA LEU A 369 -1.19 -11.73 0.52
C LEU A 369 -0.37 -12.26 -0.67
N TRP A 370 -0.49 -13.56 -0.93
CA TRP A 370 0.13 -14.18 -2.09
C TRP A 370 -0.51 -13.68 -3.39
N VAL A 371 0.32 -13.38 -4.39
CA VAL A 371 -0.09 -13.01 -5.74
C VAL A 371 0.76 -13.72 -6.80
N ASP A 372 0.19 -13.93 -7.98
CA ASP A 372 0.90 -14.35 -9.19
C ASP A 372 1.62 -13.16 -9.86
N TYR A 373 2.26 -13.39 -11.00
CA TYR A 373 2.89 -12.34 -11.81
C TYR A 373 1.90 -11.26 -12.30
N ASN A 374 0.59 -11.54 -12.32
CA ASN A 374 -0.45 -10.59 -12.71
C ASN A 374 -0.85 -9.64 -11.57
N LEU A 375 -0.27 -9.80 -10.36
CA LEU A 375 -0.74 -9.20 -9.10
C LEU A 375 -2.13 -9.71 -8.67
N MET A 376 -2.58 -10.85 -9.22
CA MET A 376 -3.82 -11.51 -8.82
C MET A 376 -3.52 -12.57 -7.77
N SER A 377 -4.31 -12.60 -6.71
CA SER A 377 -4.20 -13.64 -5.69
C SER A 377 -4.67 -15.01 -6.17
N ASN A 378 -4.47 -16.00 -5.32
CA ASN A 378 -5.07 -17.34 -5.41
C ASN A 378 -6.62 -17.35 -5.39
N ILE A 379 -7.28 -16.21 -5.18
CA ILE A 379 -8.73 -16.03 -5.35
C ILE A 379 -8.95 -15.24 -6.66
N PRO A 380 -9.37 -15.89 -7.77
CA PRO A 380 -9.49 -15.23 -9.06
C PRO A 380 -10.39 -13.99 -9.05
N GLY A 381 -9.82 -12.85 -9.46
CA GLY A 381 -10.48 -11.54 -9.44
C GLY A 381 -10.15 -10.65 -8.24
N LEU A 382 -9.52 -11.19 -7.19
CA LEU A 382 -8.92 -10.39 -6.12
C LEU A 382 -7.46 -10.08 -6.50
N PHE A 383 -7.19 -8.81 -6.79
CA PHE A 383 -5.84 -8.28 -7.05
C PHE A 383 -5.31 -7.54 -5.82
N VAL A 384 -4.01 -7.64 -5.54
CA VAL A 384 -3.39 -7.08 -4.33
C VAL A 384 -2.10 -6.35 -4.70
N ILE A 385 -1.95 -5.10 -4.26
CA ILE A 385 -0.95 -4.15 -4.78
C ILE A 385 -0.22 -3.38 -3.67
N GLY A 386 1.07 -3.11 -3.88
CA GLY A 386 1.98 -2.50 -2.90
C GLY A 386 2.21 -3.38 -1.65
N GLU A 387 2.44 -2.75 -0.50
CA GLU A 387 2.74 -3.39 0.81
C GLU A 387 1.68 -4.40 1.31
N ALA A 388 0.54 -4.54 0.63
CA ALA A 388 -0.42 -5.61 0.90
C ALA A 388 -0.05 -6.96 0.22
N ASN A 389 0.92 -6.97 -0.70
CA ASN A 389 1.47 -8.18 -1.35
C ASN A 389 2.97 -8.35 -1.05
N PHE A 390 3.47 -9.58 -1.18
CA PHE A 390 4.85 -9.94 -0.80
C PHE A 390 5.91 -9.75 -1.91
N SER A 391 5.51 -9.44 -3.14
CA SER A 391 6.06 -10.16 -4.32
C SER A 391 7.48 -9.77 -4.75
N ASP A 392 7.97 -8.63 -4.29
CA ASP A 392 9.14 -7.92 -4.85
C ASP A 392 10.26 -7.67 -3.82
N HIS A 393 10.08 -8.08 -2.55
CA HIS A 393 10.90 -7.60 -1.43
C HIS A 393 11.47 -8.68 -0.50
N GLY A 394 10.94 -9.90 -0.54
CA GLY A 394 11.53 -11.08 0.11
C GLY A 394 11.76 -10.90 1.61
N ALA A 395 12.95 -11.26 2.09
CA ALA A 395 13.22 -11.24 3.53
C ALA A 395 13.63 -9.86 4.07
N ASN A 396 13.97 -8.89 3.22
CA ASN A 396 14.36 -7.54 3.65
C ASN A 396 14.18 -6.49 2.54
N ARG A 397 13.32 -5.49 2.75
CA ARG A 397 13.11 -4.45 1.74
C ARG A 397 14.25 -3.42 1.76
N LEU A 398 14.94 -3.27 0.62
CA LEU A 398 15.78 -2.08 0.36
C LEU A 398 15.06 -0.79 0.72
N GLY A 399 15.83 0.19 1.20
CA GLY A 399 15.32 1.54 1.38
C GLY A 399 14.72 2.11 0.09
N ALA A 400 13.67 2.94 0.19
CA ALA A 400 12.99 3.64 -0.91
C ALA A 400 12.28 2.78 -1.98
N SER A 401 12.45 1.45 -1.96
CA SER A 401 11.79 0.55 -2.92
C SER A 401 10.29 0.34 -2.65
N ALA A 402 9.76 0.66 -1.46
CA ALA A 402 8.31 0.53 -1.17
C ALA A 402 7.45 1.53 -1.97
N LEU A 403 7.92 2.77 -2.11
CA LEU A 403 7.20 3.78 -2.89
C LEU A 403 7.26 3.44 -4.39
N MET A 404 8.37 2.81 -4.81
CA MET A 404 8.56 2.26 -6.16
C MET A 404 7.59 1.09 -6.42
N GLN A 405 7.47 0.10 -5.53
CA GLN A 405 6.53 -1.01 -5.67
C GLN A 405 5.08 -0.50 -5.78
N GLY A 406 4.65 0.33 -4.82
CA GLY A 406 3.27 0.84 -4.81
C GLY A 406 2.91 1.62 -6.08
N LEU A 407 3.82 2.44 -6.61
CA LEU A 407 3.58 3.20 -7.84
C LEU A 407 3.73 2.36 -9.11
N ALA A 408 4.64 1.37 -9.13
CA ALA A 408 4.76 0.42 -10.24
C ALA A 408 3.45 -0.35 -10.42
N ASP A 409 2.95 -0.94 -9.34
CA ASP A 409 1.75 -1.78 -9.36
C ASP A 409 0.54 -1.01 -9.92
N GLY A 410 0.28 0.20 -9.40
CA GLY A 410 -0.92 0.97 -9.76
C GLY A 410 -0.83 1.76 -11.07
N TYR A 411 0.33 2.36 -11.42
CA TYR A 411 0.46 3.10 -12.68
C TYR A 411 0.86 2.24 -13.89
N PHE A 412 1.51 1.08 -13.68
CA PHE A 412 2.20 0.40 -14.78
C PHE A 412 2.03 -1.12 -14.88
N VAL A 413 1.68 -1.83 -13.80
CA VAL A 413 1.44 -3.29 -13.86
C VAL A 413 -0.05 -3.60 -13.99
N LEU A 414 -0.86 -3.21 -13.00
CA LEU A 414 -2.31 -3.45 -12.95
C LEU A 414 -3.05 -2.94 -14.21
N PRO A 415 -2.67 -1.80 -14.84
CA PRO A 415 -3.26 -1.35 -16.11
C PRO A 415 -3.11 -2.29 -17.31
N TYR A 416 -2.23 -3.30 -17.25
CA TYR A 416 -2.12 -4.37 -18.26
C TYR A 416 -2.69 -5.69 -17.75
N THR A 417 -2.42 -6.06 -16.50
CA THR A 417 -2.78 -7.37 -15.95
C THR A 417 -4.27 -7.49 -15.61
N LEU A 418 -4.90 -6.43 -15.09
CA LEU A 418 -6.33 -6.44 -14.78
C LEU A 418 -7.22 -6.52 -16.04
N PRO A 419 -6.96 -5.77 -17.13
CA PRO A 419 -7.66 -5.98 -18.40
C PRO A 419 -7.52 -7.41 -18.95
N ASN A 420 -6.35 -8.05 -18.79
CA ASN A 420 -6.12 -9.43 -19.23
C ASN A 420 -7.05 -10.43 -18.50
N TYR A 421 -7.31 -10.22 -17.22
CA TYR A 421 -8.35 -10.97 -16.50
C TYR A 421 -9.77 -10.56 -16.94
N LEU A 422 -10.08 -9.26 -16.95
CA LEU A 422 -11.43 -8.74 -17.24
C LEU A 422 -11.94 -9.12 -18.64
N ALA A 423 -11.06 -9.29 -19.62
CA ALA A 423 -11.43 -9.77 -20.97
C ALA A 423 -12.27 -11.07 -20.94
N GLY A 424 -12.05 -11.95 -19.94
CA GLY A 424 -12.83 -13.19 -19.75
C GLY A 424 -14.07 -13.06 -18.85
N GLN A 425 -14.39 -11.86 -18.36
CA GLN A 425 -15.39 -11.60 -17.31
C GLN A 425 -16.61 -10.76 -17.76
N MET A 426 -16.69 -10.38 -19.04
CA MET A 426 -17.84 -9.63 -19.57
C MET A 426 -19.16 -10.36 -19.26
N GLY A 427 -20.13 -9.67 -18.65
CA GLY A 427 -21.41 -10.23 -18.23
C GLY A 427 -21.39 -11.13 -16.97
N LYS A 428 -20.22 -11.55 -16.47
CA LYS A 428 -20.09 -12.47 -15.33
C LYS A 428 -20.12 -11.75 -13.97
N ARG A 429 -21.12 -10.89 -13.76
CA ARG A 429 -21.29 -10.08 -12.55
C ARG A 429 -22.59 -10.48 -11.82
N PRO A 430 -22.52 -11.04 -10.60
CA PRO A 430 -23.72 -11.40 -9.83
C PRO A 430 -24.48 -10.15 -9.36
N SER A 431 -25.73 -10.35 -8.91
CA SER A 431 -26.46 -9.35 -8.11
C SER A 431 -25.98 -9.38 -6.65
N THR A 432 -26.19 -8.27 -5.93
CA THR A 432 -26.09 -8.23 -4.45
C THR A 432 -27.11 -9.13 -3.75
N ASP A 433 -28.12 -9.61 -4.47
CA ASP A 433 -29.14 -10.54 -3.94
C ASP A 433 -28.68 -12.00 -3.85
N HIS A 434 -27.49 -12.33 -4.37
CA HIS A 434 -26.93 -13.69 -4.34
C HIS A 434 -26.78 -14.19 -2.88
N ALA A 435 -26.85 -15.51 -2.69
CA ALA A 435 -26.83 -16.10 -1.36
C ALA A 435 -25.55 -15.75 -0.58
N GLU A 436 -24.40 -15.68 -1.26
CA GLU A 436 -23.09 -15.41 -0.68
C GLU A 436 -22.93 -13.95 -0.21
N PHE A 437 -23.58 -12.98 -0.87
CA PHE A 437 -23.66 -11.60 -0.36
C PHE A 437 -24.46 -11.56 0.94
N LYS A 438 -25.64 -12.21 0.95
CA LYS A 438 -26.49 -12.31 2.16
C LYS A 438 -25.81 -13.08 3.29
N LYS A 439 -25.03 -14.11 2.96
CA LYS A 439 -24.21 -14.86 3.93
C LYS A 439 -23.14 -13.96 4.54
N ALA A 440 -22.33 -13.28 3.72
CA ALA A 440 -21.27 -12.41 4.21
C ALA A 440 -21.81 -11.23 5.04
N ASP A 441 -22.93 -10.63 4.63
CA ASP A 441 -23.65 -9.60 5.41
C ASP A 441 -24.07 -10.11 6.79
N ASN A 442 -24.68 -11.30 6.85
CA ASN A 442 -25.10 -11.94 8.10
C ASN A 442 -23.92 -12.32 9.00
N ASP A 443 -22.85 -12.88 8.43
CA ASP A 443 -21.64 -13.27 9.17
C ASP A 443 -20.93 -12.03 9.76
N VAL A 444 -20.84 -10.94 9.00
CA VAL A 444 -20.30 -9.66 9.44
C VAL A 444 -21.17 -9.01 10.52
N ARG A 445 -22.51 -9.03 10.36
CA ARG A 445 -23.43 -8.60 11.42
C ARG A 445 -23.24 -9.42 12.68
N ALA A 446 -23.17 -10.75 12.59
CA ALA A 446 -22.93 -11.62 13.73
C ALA A 446 -21.60 -11.33 14.44
N LYS A 447 -20.51 -11.04 13.70
CA LYS A 447 -19.22 -10.62 14.27
C LYS A 447 -19.34 -9.30 15.04
N ILE A 448 -20.05 -8.30 14.49
CA ILE A 448 -20.29 -7.00 15.14
C ILE A 448 -21.18 -7.15 16.38
N ASP A 449 -22.29 -7.89 16.26
CA ASP A 449 -23.19 -8.21 17.36
C ASP A 449 -22.46 -8.88 18.52
N ASN A 450 -21.58 -9.84 18.22
CA ASN A 450 -20.79 -10.54 19.23
C ASN A 450 -19.84 -9.58 19.95
N LEU A 451 -19.12 -8.72 19.22
CA LEU A 451 -18.22 -7.71 19.78
C LEU A 451 -18.95 -6.70 20.70
N LEU A 452 -20.16 -6.28 20.34
CA LEU A 452 -20.97 -5.37 21.16
C LEU A 452 -21.58 -6.04 22.40
N LYS A 453 -21.82 -7.36 22.35
CA LYS A 453 -22.36 -8.14 23.48
C LYS A 453 -21.33 -8.45 24.58
N ILE A 454 -20.04 -8.20 24.35
CA ILE A 454 -19.00 -8.43 25.37
C ILE A 454 -19.07 -7.34 26.46
N ASN A 455 -19.80 -7.63 27.54
CA ASN A 455 -19.96 -6.76 28.70
C ASN A 455 -18.87 -7.00 29.77
N GLY A 456 -17.60 -7.02 29.34
CA GLY A 456 -16.45 -7.20 30.21
C GLY A 456 -16.03 -5.94 30.97
N LYS A 457 -14.82 -5.95 31.50
CA LYS A 457 -14.23 -4.84 32.28
C LYS A 457 -12.88 -4.35 31.74
N ARG A 458 -12.28 -5.06 30.78
CA ARG A 458 -10.95 -4.77 30.24
C ARG A 458 -11.06 -3.84 29.02
N SER A 459 -10.14 -2.88 28.90
CA SER A 459 -10.07 -2.02 27.72
C SER A 459 -9.38 -2.73 26.54
N LEU A 460 -9.80 -2.40 25.32
CA LEU A 460 -9.17 -2.89 24.09
C LEU A 460 -7.67 -2.56 24.04
N ASP A 461 -7.31 -1.36 24.49
CA ASP A 461 -5.92 -0.91 24.67
C ASP A 461 -5.10 -1.80 25.60
N SER A 462 -5.71 -2.38 26.63
CA SER A 462 -5.02 -3.28 27.55
C SER A 462 -4.69 -4.62 26.89
N ILE A 463 -5.60 -5.19 26.08
CA ILE A 463 -5.32 -6.39 25.28
C ILE A 463 -4.26 -6.09 24.22
N HIS A 464 -4.44 -4.99 23.47
CA HIS A 464 -3.55 -4.63 22.36
C HIS A 464 -2.12 -4.35 22.82
N ARG A 465 -1.92 -3.73 24.00
CA ARG A 465 -0.59 -3.54 24.60
C ARG A 465 0.02 -4.84 25.10
N GLU A 466 -0.75 -5.76 25.69
CA GLU A 466 -0.25 -7.10 26.06
C GLU A 466 0.22 -7.87 24.82
N LEU A 467 -0.58 -7.88 23.75
CA LEU A 467 -0.23 -8.53 22.48
C LEU A 467 1.01 -7.91 21.83
N GLY A 468 1.06 -6.58 21.74
CA GLY A 468 2.20 -5.86 21.15
C GLY A 468 3.50 -6.04 21.94
N THR A 469 3.42 -6.15 23.26
CA THR A 469 4.58 -6.44 24.12
C THR A 469 5.04 -7.88 23.92
N LEU A 470 4.11 -8.84 23.92
CA LEU A 470 4.41 -10.26 23.67
C LEU A 470 5.06 -10.48 22.30
N LEU A 471 4.54 -9.84 21.23
CA LEU A 471 5.16 -9.90 19.91
C LEU A 471 6.54 -9.25 19.88
N TRP A 472 6.71 -8.07 20.51
CA TRP A 472 8.00 -7.39 20.57
C TRP A 472 9.08 -8.23 21.26
N ASP A 473 8.73 -8.84 22.40
CA ASP A 473 9.66 -9.61 23.24
C ASP A 473 9.93 -11.04 22.72
N LYS A 474 9.11 -11.58 21.79
CA LYS A 474 9.18 -13.00 21.37
C LYS A 474 9.26 -13.25 19.86
N CYS A 475 8.72 -12.35 19.04
CA CYS A 475 8.68 -12.45 17.57
C CYS A 475 9.18 -11.17 16.88
N GLY A 476 9.95 -10.35 17.60
CA GLY A 476 10.46 -9.06 17.13
C GLY A 476 11.68 -9.19 16.20
N MET A 477 12.72 -8.41 16.51
CA MET A 477 13.95 -8.31 15.71
C MET A 477 14.82 -9.57 15.79
N ALA A 478 14.96 -10.16 16.99
CA ALA A 478 15.59 -11.45 17.21
C ALA A 478 14.53 -12.42 17.77
N ARG A 479 14.67 -13.71 17.46
CA ARG A 479 13.67 -14.74 17.75
C ARG A 479 14.36 -16.06 18.12
N ASN A 480 13.78 -16.81 19.05
CA ASN A 480 14.20 -18.17 19.36
C ASN A 480 13.00 -19.10 19.50
N LYS A 481 13.23 -20.40 19.28
CA LYS A 481 12.22 -21.45 19.37
C LYS A 481 11.36 -21.33 20.64
N ASN A 482 12.00 -21.29 21.81
CA ASN A 482 11.32 -21.27 23.11
C ASN A 482 10.40 -20.04 23.27
N GLY A 483 10.85 -18.86 22.84
CA GLY A 483 10.07 -17.63 22.89
C GLY A 483 8.86 -17.66 21.94
N LEU A 484 9.04 -18.22 20.74
CA LEU A 484 7.96 -18.40 19.77
C LEU A 484 6.92 -19.42 20.27
N GLU A 485 7.34 -20.54 20.84
CA GLU A 485 6.46 -21.54 21.46
C GLU A 485 5.72 -20.96 22.68
N GLU A 486 6.37 -20.10 23.49
CA GLU A 486 5.73 -19.37 24.58
C GLU A 486 4.65 -18.40 24.07
N ALA A 487 4.93 -17.67 22.96
CA ALA A 487 3.97 -16.78 22.33
C ALA A 487 2.78 -17.56 21.73
N LEU A 488 3.03 -18.69 21.06
CA LEU A 488 1.99 -19.54 20.49
C LEU A 488 1.07 -20.17 21.54
N ARG A 489 1.52 -20.35 22.78
CA ARG A 489 0.62 -20.70 23.90
C ARG A 489 -0.15 -19.47 24.41
N LYS A 490 0.52 -18.32 24.57
CA LYS A 490 -0.07 -17.11 25.18
C LYS A 490 -1.06 -16.36 24.29
N ILE A 491 -0.92 -16.40 22.96
CA ILE A 491 -1.80 -15.67 22.04
C ILE A 491 -3.23 -16.27 22.03
N PRO A 492 -3.44 -17.60 21.97
CA PRO A 492 -4.74 -18.22 22.23
C PRO A 492 -5.36 -17.84 23.57
N GLU A 493 -4.60 -17.91 24.67
CA GLU A 493 -5.07 -17.47 26.00
C GLU A 493 -5.51 -15.99 26.00
N LEU A 494 -4.82 -15.13 25.24
CA LEU A 494 -5.14 -13.71 25.11
C LEU A 494 -6.36 -13.47 24.20
N ARG A 495 -6.57 -14.32 23.18
CA ARG A 495 -7.76 -14.33 22.33
C ARG A 495 -9.01 -14.77 23.10
N GLU A 496 -8.90 -15.77 23.97
CA GLU A 496 -9.99 -16.15 24.88
C GLU A 496 -10.31 -15.03 25.89
N LYS A 497 -9.30 -14.43 26.51
CA LYS A 497 -9.47 -13.25 27.37
C LYS A 497 -10.12 -12.09 26.62
N PHE A 498 -9.77 -11.87 25.34
CA PHE A 498 -10.42 -10.85 24.51
C PHE A 498 -11.92 -11.10 24.41
N TRP A 499 -12.35 -12.27 23.92
CA TRP A 499 -13.77 -12.58 23.72
C TRP A 499 -14.58 -12.68 25.03
N ARG A 500 -13.94 -12.87 26.18
CA ARG A 500 -14.59 -12.93 27.51
C ARG A 500 -14.61 -11.60 28.28
N GLU A 501 -13.56 -10.78 28.17
CA GLU A 501 -13.27 -9.74 29.18
C GLU A 501 -13.21 -8.31 28.65
N VAL A 502 -13.17 -8.08 27.33
CA VAL A 502 -13.19 -6.69 26.82
C VAL A 502 -14.54 -6.02 27.03
N ARG A 503 -14.53 -4.69 27.00
CA ARG A 503 -15.75 -3.88 26.89
C ARG A 503 -15.66 -3.01 25.64
N VAL A 504 -16.66 -3.10 24.77
CA VAL A 504 -16.86 -2.21 23.64
C VAL A 504 -17.98 -1.23 24.00
N PRO A 505 -17.67 0.03 24.38
CA PRO A 505 -18.69 1.04 24.67
C PRO A 505 -19.33 1.58 23.39
N GLY A 506 -20.53 2.15 23.51
CA GLY A 506 -21.35 2.60 22.38
C GLY A 506 -22.12 1.46 21.73
N ASP A 507 -22.80 1.77 20.64
CA ASP A 507 -23.56 0.82 19.81
C ASP A 507 -22.88 0.62 18.43
N GLY A 508 -23.60 0.03 17.48
CA GLY A 508 -23.14 -0.22 16.11
C GLY A 508 -23.66 0.76 15.06
N GLU A 509 -24.49 1.74 15.42
CA GLU A 509 -25.24 2.61 14.50
C GLU A 509 -24.59 4.00 14.31
N ASP A 510 -23.71 4.41 15.22
CA ASP A 510 -23.04 5.72 15.21
C ASP A 510 -21.50 5.61 15.06
N PHE A 511 -20.76 6.74 15.11
CA PHE A 511 -19.29 6.78 14.95
C PHE A 511 -18.50 6.14 16.11
N ASN A 512 -18.49 4.80 16.15
CA ASN A 512 -17.88 4.02 17.23
C ASN A 512 -16.44 3.55 16.93
N GLN A 513 -15.46 4.39 17.29
CA GLN A 513 -14.03 4.04 17.20
C GLN A 513 -13.60 2.90 18.14
N SER A 514 -14.39 2.59 19.17
CA SER A 514 -14.11 1.43 20.03
C SER A 514 -14.45 0.14 19.30
N LEU A 515 -15.57 0.10 18.57
CA LEU A 515 -15.96 -1.05 17.74
C LEU A 515 -15.06 -1.22 16.51
N GLU A 516 -14.58 -0.11 15.91
CA GLU A 516 -13.50 -0.10 14.91
C GLU A 516 -12.22 -0.77 15.47
N ARG A 517 -11.78 -0.35 16.66
CA ARG A 517 -10.60 -0.93 17.35
C ARG A 517 -10.83 -2.37 17.78
N ALA A 518 -12.05 -2.75 18.16
CA ALA A 518 -12.37 -4.11 18.61
C ALA A 518 -12.23 -5.13 17.48
N GLY A 519 -12.76 -4.82 16.29
CA GLY A 519 -12.55 -5.65 15.10
C GLY A 519 -11.06 -5.85 14.81
N ARG A 520 -10.31 -4.76 14.70
CA ARG A 520 -8.87 -4.82 14.40
C ARG A 520 -8.06 -5.56 15.46
N VAL A 521 -8.38 -5.44 16.76
CA VAL A 521 -7.68 -6.20 17.81
C VAL A 521 -8.02 -7.70 17.73
N ALA A 522 -9.25 -8.08 17.38
CA ALA A 522 -9.60 -9.47 17.11
C ALA A 522 -8.80 -10.05 15.93
N ASP A 523 -8.70 -9.30 14.83
CA ASP A 523 -7.96 -9.70 13.63
C ASP A 523 -6.44 -9.73 13.89
N PHE A 524 -5.91 -8.80 14.69
CA PHE A 524 -4.50 -8.79 15.11
C PHE A 524 -4.14 -9.97 16.03
N LEU A 525 -5.06 -10.47 16.86
CA LEU A 525 -4.82 -11.65 17.69
C LEU A 525 -4.60 -12.91 16.86
N GLU A 526 -5.34 -13.07 15.76
CA GLU A 526 -5.16 -14.15 14.80
C GLU A 526 -3.90 -13.97 13.96
N PHE A 527 -3.66 -12.76 13.43
CA PHE A 527 -2.46 -12.46 12.65
C PHE A 527 -1.17 -12.63 13.47
N ALA A 528 -1.19 -12.29 14.76
CA ALA A 528 -0.07 -12.49 15.69
C ALA A 528 0.27 -13.97 15.89
N GLU A 529 -0.73 -14.85 15.98
CA GLU A 529 -0.54 -16.30 16.05
C GLU A 529 0.13 -16.80 14.76
N LEU A 530 -0.39 -16.38 13.61
CA LEU A 530 0.18 -16.71 12.29
C LEU A 530 1.62 -16.21 12.12
N MET A 531 1.94 -14.98 12.56
CA MET A 531 3.30 -14.44 12.55
C MET A 531 4.27 -15.30 13.38
N CYS A 532 3.82 -15.80 14.54
CA CYS A 532 4.63 -16.69 15.38
C CYS A 532 4.75 -18.11 14.77
N LEU A 533 3.71 -18.62 14.10
CA LEU A 533 3.75 -19.90 13.39
C LEU A 533 4.74 -19.86 12.22
N ASP A 534 4.67 -18.81 11.37
CA ASP A 534 5.60 -18.60 10.26
C ASP A 534 7.04 -18.48 10.77
N ALA A 535 7.26 -17.66 11.80
CA ALA A 535 8.57 -17.45 12.39
C ALA A 535 9.15 -18.68 13.12
N LEU A 536 8.31 -19.64 13.53
CA LEU A 536 8.75 -20.90 14.12
C LEU A 536 9.07 -21.93 13.03
N ALA A 537 8.20 -22.05 12.03
CA ALA A 537 8.32 -22.98 10.91
C ALA A 537 9.50 -22.63 9.98
N ARG A 538 9.75 -21.34 9.75
CA ARG A 538 10.97 -20.86 9.10
C ARG A 538 12.12 -20.98 10.11
N ASN A 539 13.01 -21.93 9.89
CA ASN A 539 14.07 -22.32 10.81
C ASN A 539 15.45 -22.06 10.19
N GLU A 540 15.65 -20.80 9.78
CA GLU A 540 16.86 -20.21 9.20
C GLU A 540 17.04 -18.78 9.77
N SER A 541 18.13 -18.08 9.44
CA SER A 541 18.14 -16.61 9.50
C SER A 541 18.30 -16.02 8.11
N CYS A 542 17.36 -15.19 7.68
CA CYS A 542 17.34 -14.57 6.37
C CYS A 542 16.78 -13.14 6.45
N GLY A 543 17.50 -12.16 5.90
CA GLY A 543 17.11 -10.76 5.86
C GLY A 543 16.76 -10.16 7.24
N ALA A 544 15.47 -9.88 7.45
CA ALA A 544 14.91 -9.36 8.71
C ALA A 544 14.22 -10.45 9.58
N HIS A 545 14.25 -11.70 9.14
CA HIS A 545 13.90 -12.87 9.96
C HIS A 545 15.18 -13.43 10.57
N PHE A 546 15.45 -13.09 11.83
CA PHE A 546 16.65 -13.54 12.54
C PHE A 546 16.29 -14.54 13.66
N ARG A 547 16.82 -15.75 13.53
CA ARG A 547 16.71 -16.83 14.53
C ARG A 547 18.04 -16.98 15.23
N GLU A 548 18.05 -16.82 16.55
CA GLU A 548 19.26 -16.88 17.39
C GLU A 548 19.99 -18.24 17.33
N GLN A 549 19.31 -19.31 16.89
CA GLN A 549 19.90 -20.62 16.60
C GLN A 549 20.74 -20.65 15.30
N HIS A 550 20.52 -19.71 14.39
CA HIS A 550 21.00 -19.72 13.00
C HIS A 550 21.79 -18.46 12.71
N GLN A 551 22.96 -18.35 13.31
CA GLN A 551 23.89 -17.23 13.13
C GLN A 551 25.33 -17.74 13.06
N THR A 552 26.21 -16.97 12.43
CA THR A 552 27.66 -17.24 12.43
C THR A 552 28.26 -16.95 13.81
N PRO A 553 29.50 -17.39 14.11
CA PRO A 553 30.19 -17.03 15.35
C PRO A 553 30.35 -15.52 15.58
N GLU A 554 30.28 -14.72 14.51
CA GLU A 554 30.32 -13.25 14.52
C GLU A 554 28.94 -12.58 14.68
N GLY A 555 27.86 -13.35 14.82
CA GLY A 555 26.49 -12.85 14.98
C GLY A 555 25.74 -12.48 13.69
N GLU A 556 26.30 -12.79 12.52
CA GLU A 556 25.62 -12.52 11.23
C GLU A 556 24.63 -13.64 10.86
N ALA A 557 23.62 -13.32 10.05
CA ALA A 557 22.57 -14.25 9.66
C ALA A 557 23.11 -15.47 8.87
N LEU A 558 22.77 -16.68 9.33
CA LEU A 558 23.03 -17.93 8.63
C LEU A 558 21.76 -18.39 7.89
N ARG A 559 21.78 -18.21 6.56
CA ARG A 559 20.67 -18.54 5.64
C ARG A 559 20.78 -19.99 5.19
N ASP A 560 19.65 -20.68 5.09
CA ASP A 560 19.58 -22.08 4.62
C ASP A 560 18.81 -22.13 3.30
N ASP A 561 19.57 -22.18 2.20
CA ASP A 561 19.03 -22.21 0.85
C ASP A 561 18.64 -23.61 0.36
N GLU A 562 19.07 -24.68 1.03
CA GLU A 562 18.63 -26.04 0.69
C GLU A 562 17.21 -26.30 1.17
N ASN A 563 16.89 -25.84 2.39
CA ASN A 563 15.61 -26.12 3.04
C ASN A 563 14.61 -24.96 2.98
N PHE A 564 15.02 -23.70 2.75
CA PHE A 564 14.13 -22.52 2.87
C PHE A 564 14.21 -21.48 1.74
N ALA A 565 14.75 -21.84 0.56
CA ALA A 565 14.70 -21.01 -0.65
C ALA A 565 13.29 -20.97 -1.29
N ASP A 566 12.27 -20.57 -0.52
CA ASP A 566 10.87 -20.63 -0.89
C ASP A 566 9.97 -19.58 -0.20
N VAL A 567 8.84 -19.29 -0.84
CA VAL A 567 7.75 -18.48 -0.28
C VAL A 567 6.84 -19.37 0.56
N PHE A 568 6.61 -18.97 1.81
CA PHE A 568 5.57 -19.58 2.65
C PHE A 568 4.24 -18.88 2.37
N ALA A 569 3.20 -19.65 2.05
CA ALA A 569 1.84 -19.17 1.87
C ALA A 569 0.89 -19.96 2.77
N TRP A 570 0.16 -19.26 3.66
CA TRP A 570 -0.70 -19.90 4.66
C TRP A 570 -2.18 -19.76 4.30
N GLU A 571 -2.89 -20.89 4.15
CA GLU A 571 -4.34 -20.94 3.90
C GLU A 571 -5.09 -21.01 5.23
N PHE A 572 -5.91 -19.99 5.52
CA PHE A 572 -6.86 -19.99 6.64
C PHE A 572 -7.88 -21.14 6.48
N GLN A 573 -7.98 -22.02 7.47
CA GLN A 573 -8.84 -23.22 7.44
C GLN A 573 -10.21 -23.00 8.13
N GLY A 574 -10.60 -21.76 8.39
CA GLY A 574 -11.68 -21.43 9.33
C GLY A 574 -11.14 -21.19 10.74
N ASN A 575 -11.95 -21.42 11.77
CA ASN A 575 -11.64 -21.04 13.15
C ASN A 575 -10.28 -21.63 13.64
N PRO A 576 -9.27 -20.79 13.94
CA PRO A 576 -7.94 -21.24 14.37
C PRO A 576 -7.94 -22.13 15.62
N ALA A 577 -8.92 -21.96 16.51
CA ALA A 577 -9.07 -22.79 17.70
C ALA A 577 -9.56 -24.22 17.41
N THR A 578 -9.92 -24.53 16.15
CA THR A 578 -10.40 -25.84 15.70
C THR A 578 -9.58 -26.44 14.55
N ALA A 579 -8.97 -25.60 13.71
CA ALA A 579 -8.05 -26.00 12.66
C ALA A 579 -6.99 -24.92 12.45
N GLY A 580 -5.71 -25.26 12.64
CA GLY A 580 -4.61 -24.34 12.38
C GLY A 580 -4.48 -23.99 10.89
N PRO A 581 -3.84 -22.86 10.55
CA PRO A 581 -3.62 -22.47 9.15
C PRO A 581 -2.70 -23.48 8.45
N LYS A 582 -2.97 -23.74 7.17
CA LYS A 582 -2.23 -24.73 6.38
C LYS A 582 -1.12 -24.07 5.57
N LEU A 583 0.13 -24.48 5.80
CA LEU A 583 1.28 -24.03 5.02
C LEU A 583 1.32 -24.68 3.62
N TYR A 584 1.58 -23.85 2.61
CA TYR A 584 2.02 -24.22 1.28
C TYR A 584 3.37 -23.55 1.00
N ARG A 585 4.18 -24.17 0.14
CA ARG A 585 5.56 -23.76 -0.16
C ARG A 585 5.73 -23.58 -1.66
N GLU A 586 6.17 -22.41 -2.10
CA GLU A 586 6.52 -22.12 -3.50
C GLU A 586 8.03 -21.96 -3.63
N ALA A 587 8.70 -22.94 -4.23
CA ALA A 587 10.15 -22.91 -4.45
C ALA A 587 10.56 -21.72 -5.32
N LEU A 588 11.59 -20.98 -4.90
CA LEU A 588 12.14 -19.87 -5.67
C LEU A 588 13.29 -20.37 -6.56
N HIS A 589 13.11 -20.18 -7.87
CA HIS A 589 14.13 -20.50 -8.86
C HIS A 589 14.87 -19.23 -9.30
N PHE A 590 16.20 -19.32 -9.30
CA PHE A 590 17.10 -18.23 -9.70
C PHE A 590 17.86 -18.65 -10.96
N GLU A 591 17.50 -18.04 -12.09
CA GLU A 591 18.10 -18.29 -13.42
C GLU A 591 19.22 -17.28 -13.71
N THR A 592 19.13 -16.06 -13.16
CA THR A 592 19.98 -14.93 -13.55
C THR A 592 21.02 -14.55 -12.49
N VAL A 593 20.67 -14.62 -11.19
CA VAL A 593 21.57 -14.27 -10.08
C VAL A 593 21.82 -15.47 -9.19
N HIS A 594 23.06 -15.96 -9.14
CA HIS A 594 23.43 -17.03 -8.22
C HIS A 594 23.27 -16.60 -6.76
N LEU A 595 22.77 -17.53 -5.94
CA LEU A 595 22.65 -17.38 -4.49
C LEU A 595 24.03 -17.09 -3.87
N ALA A 596 24.10 -16.04 -3.06
CA ALA A 596 25.31 -15.67 -2.33
C ALA A 596 24.94 -15.27 -0.89
N GLN A 597 25.83 -15.53 0.08
CA GLN A 597 25.63 -15.06 1.45
C GLN A 597 25.80 -13.54 1.52
N ARG A 598 24.91 -12.85 2.22
CA ARG A 598 24.88 -11.38 2.27
C ARG A 598 25.89 -10.80 3.28
N SER A 599 27.17 -10.75 2.89
CA SER A 599 28.19 -9.98 3.63
C SER A 599 27.96 -8.47 3.54
N TYR A 600 28.28 -7.77 4.63
CA TYR A 600 28.47 -6.31 4.69
C TYR A 600 29.94 -5.90 4.90
N LYS A 601 30.83 -6.89 5.04
CA LYS A 601 32.29 -6.77 4.92
C LYS A 601 32.67 -6.93 3.45
#